data_AF-A0A3A9UPB2-F1
#
_entry.id   AF-A0A3A9UPB2-F1
#
_cell.length_a   1.000
_cell.length_b   1.000
_cell.length_c   1.000
_cell.angle_alpha   90.00
_cell.angle_beta   90.00
_cell.angle_gamma   90.00
#
_symmetry.space_group_name_H-M   'P 1'
#
loop_
_entity.id
_entity.type
_entity.pdbx_description
1 polymer ?
#
loop_
_entity_poly.entity_id
_entity_poly.type
_entity_poly.pdbx_seq_one_letter_code
_entity_poly.pdbx_strand_id
1 'polypeptide(L)'
;MILVSCSTGNLTVIADLPKTLKEVSGTETLIDSDLIWVHNDSGNSPKIYGLNQKGTIIKELNIDSKNKDWEDLTSDKNGNLYIGDFGNNENKRKKLSILKIKKEDLQSDSLVPIERISFYYPNQKQFPPKKKQQYFDSEAFFHFNDSLYIFTKSRVKGDYGATSIYKIPAIPGNHAAILIDRFKTCDDSRCWITSADISNDGKKVVLLTPNVVWLFTDFKADHFFKGNVTPFPLDISSQKEGICFKNNTTLYISDERSHNRGGNLYEFKLETED
;
A
#
# COMPACT_ATOMS: atom_id res chain seq x y z
N MET A 1 38.47 -18.63 -1.64
CA MET A 1 37.24 -18.33 -0.90
C MET A 1 36.14 -18.20 -1.94
N ILE A 2 35.33 -19.24 -2.09
CA ILE A 2 34.27 -19.30 -3.10
C ILE A 2 33.12 -18.47 -2.54
N LEU A 3 32.91 -17.28 -3.12
CA LEU A 3 31.72 -16.47 -2.84
C LEU A 3 30.55 -17.18 -3.52
N VAL A 4 29.76 -17.92 -2.73
CA VAL A 4 28.45 -18.39 -3.17
C VAL A 4 27.56 -17.16 -3.27
N SER A 5 27.38 -16.67 -4.50
CA SER A 5 26.32 -15.75 -4.88
C SER A 5 24.98 -16.39 -4.50
N CYS A 6 24.35 -15.89 -3.45
CA CYS A 6 22.95 -16.20 -3.16
C CYS A 6 22.13 -15.31 -4.09
N SER A 7 21.64 -15.84 -5.22
CA SER A 7 20.72 -15.10 -6.10
C SER A 7 19.35 -15.02 -5.41
N THR A 8 18.99 -13.86 -4.87
CA THR A 8 17.69 -13.60 -4.21
C THR A 8 16.57 -13.34 -5.22
N GLY A 9 16.57 -14.14 -6.30
CA GLY A 9 15.57 -14.20 -7.37
C GLY A 9 15.41 -12.95 -8.20
N ASN A 10 14.84 -11.89 -7.62
CA ASN A 10 14.44 -10.67 -8.36
C ASN A 10 14.43 -9.39 -7.53
N LEU A 11 14.74 -9.46 -6.21
CA LEU A 11 14.71 -8.33 -5.29
C LEU A 11 16.10 -7.72 -5.12
N THR A 12 16.28 -6.45 -5.47
CA THR A 12 17.55 -5.72 -5.36
C THR A 12 17.37 -4.49 -4.47
N VAL A 13 18.22 -4.33 -3.46
CA VAL A 13 18.29 -3.07 -2.69
C VAL A 13 18.85 -1.97 -3.59
N ILE A 14 18.14 -0.87 -3.75
CA ILE A 14 18.58 0.28 -4.56
C ILE A 14 18.92 1.52 -3.73
N ALA A 15 18.42 1.63 -2.50
CA ALA A 15 18.79 2.71 -1.59
C ALA A 15 18.57 2.35 -0.10
N ASP A 16 19.39 2.94 0.77
CA ASP A 16 19.12 3.08 2.22
C ASP A 16 18.34 4.39 2.41
N LEU A 17 17.14 4.30 2.97
CA LEU A 17 16.24 5.44 3.17
C LEU A 17 16.74 6.32 4.32
N PRO A 18 16.69 7.66 4.19
CA PRO A 18 17.07 8.58 5.26
C PRO A 18 16.44 8.24 6.61
N LYS A 19 17.15 8.50 7.72
CA LYS A 19 16.66 8.24 9.10
C LYS A 19 15.39 8.98 9.48
N THR A 20 14.94 9.95 8.68
CA THR A 20 13.65 10.62 8.81
C THR A 20 12.48 9.73 8.33
N LEU A 21 12.77 8.72 7.51
CA LEU A 21 11.84 7.74 6.96
C LEU A 21 12.01 6.40 7.69
N LYS A 22 11.59 6.36 8.96
CA LYS A 22 11.79 5.18 9.81
C LYS A 22 10.71 4.13 9.64
N GLU A 23 9.49 4.56 9.35
CA GLU A 23 8.28 3.74 9.40
C GLU A 23 7.56 3.89 8.06
N VAL A 24 8.27 3.75 6.94
CA VAL A 24 7.65 3.93 5.62
C VAL A 24 6.59 2.87 5.41
N SER A 25 5.34 3.32 5.28
CA SER A 25 4.17 2.45 5.13
C SER A 25 3.62 2.50 3.69
N GLY A 26 3.52 3.68 3.08
CA GLY A 26 3.09 3.83 1.69
C GLY A 26 4.22 4.21 0.74
N THR A 27 4.17 3.68 -0.49
CA THR A 27 5.08 4.02 -1.61
C THR A 27 4.28 4.13 -2.90
N GLU A 28 4.48 5.18 -3.70
CA GLU A 28 3.80 5.35 -5.00
C GLU A 28 4.64 6.17 -6.00
N THR A 29 4.47 5.92 -7.30
CA THR A 29 5.00 6.74 -8.39
C THR A 29 3.86 7.38 -9.19
N LEU A 30 4.18 8.38 -10.02
CA LEU A 30 3.20 9.02 -10.92
C LEU A 30 3.65 8.82 -12.37
N ILE A 31 2.70 8.63 -13.29
CA ILE A 31 2.96 8.37 -14.72
C ILE A 31 3.95 9.37 -15.36
N ASP A 32 3.90 10.64 -14.95
CA ASP A 32 4.73 11.73 -15.49
C ASP A 32 5.79 12.23 -14.48
N SER A 33 6.24 11.39 -13.55
CA SER A 33 7.21 11.79 -12.53
C SER A 33 8.22 10.69 -12.21
N ASP A 34 9.49 11.06 -12.09
CA ASP A 34 10.54 10.18 -11.58
C ASP A 34 10.61 10.15 -10.04
N LEU A 35 9.71 10.87 -9.36
CA LEU A 35 9.62 10.86 -7.91
C LEU A 35 8.95 9.60 -7.40
N ILE A 36 9.53 9.05 -6.33
CA ILE A 36 8.95 7.98 -5.53
C ILE A 36 8.39 8.65 -4.28
N TRP A 37 7.06 8.74 -4.19
CA TRP A 37 6.36 9.32 -3.06
C TRP A 37 6.25 8.31 -1.93
N VAL A 38 6.56 8.75 -0.71
CA VAL A 38 6.47 7.93 0.50
C VAL A 38 5.95 8.74 1.68
N HIS A 39 5.39 8.06 2.69
CA HIS A 39 5.13 8.64 4.01
C HIS A 39 5.50 7.67 5.12
N ASN A 40 5.70 8.20 6.33
CA ASN A 40 5.79 7.36 7.53
C ASN A 40 4.39 7.00 8.04
N ASP A 41 4.31 5.90 8.80
CA ASP A 41 3.13 5.38 9.47
C ASP A 41 2.61 6.33 10.59
N SER A 42 1.51 5.92 11.23
CA SER A 42 0.77 6.50 12.33
C SER A 42 1.57 7.35 13.32
N GLY A 43 1.03 8.52 13.67
CA GLY A 43 1.56 9.38 14.73
C GLY A 43 2.80 10.19 14.33
N ASN A 44 3.37 9.97 13.15
CA ASN A 44 4.42 10.81 12.59
C ASN A 44 3.88 12.18 12.12
N SER A 45 4.80 13.05 11.69
CA SER A 45 4.40 14.33 11.07
C SER A 45 3.56 14.07 9.81
N PRO A 46 2.51 14.88 9.53
CA PRO A 46 1.65 14.72 8.35
C PRO A 46 2.37 15.21 7.09
N LYS A 47 3.39 14.47 6.68
CA LYS A 47 4.26 14.81 5.56
C LYS A 47 4.30 13.69 4.54
N ILE A 48 4.38 14.06 3.27
CA ILE A 48 4.77 13.17 2.18
C ILE A 48 6.13 13.62 1.66
N TYR A 49 6.98 12.66 1.34
CA TYR A 49 8.32 12.88 0.82
C TYR A 49 8.39 12.36 -0.62
N GLY A 50 8.94 13.17 -1.53
CA GLY A 50 9.30 12.74 -2.87
C GLY A 50 10.79 12.39 -2.91
N LEU A 51 11.10 11.13 -3.21
CA LEU A 51 12.46 10.62 -3.31
C LEU A 51 12.89 10.55 -4.77
N ASN A 52 14.18 10.73 -5.03
CA ASN A 52 14.75 10.26 -6.29
C ASN A 52 15.02 8.74 -6.23
N GLN A 53 15.43 8.15 -7.35
CA GLN A 53 15.75 6.71 -7.44
C GLN A 53 16.94 6.25 -6.58
N LYS A 54 17.69 7.19 -5.96
CA LYS A 54 18.74 6.90 -4.97
C LYS A 54 18.23 6.98 -3.52
N GLY A 55 16.91 7.07 -3.31
CA GLY A 55 16.28 7.19 -2.00
C GLY A 55 16.51 8.55 -1.32
N THR A 56 17.06 9.55 -2.03
CA THR A 56 17.29 10.88 -1.46
C THR A 56 16.00 11.69 -1.51
N ILE A 57 15.61 12.27 -0.38
CA ILE A 57 14.48 13.22 -0.30
C ILE A 57 14.84 14.48 -1.11
N ILE A 58 14.03 14.77 -2.13
CA ILE A 58 14.16 15.99 -2.94
C ILE A 58 12.88 16.84 -2.96
N LYS A 59 11.77 16.31 -2.43
CA LYS A 59 10.55 17.08 -2.14
C LYS A 59 9.99 16.69 -0.77
N GLU A 60 9.44 17.66 -0.05
CA GLU A 60 8.69 17.46 1.19
C GLU A 60 7.41 18.28 1.10
N LEU A 61 6.27 17.65 1.37
CA LEU A 61 4.95 18.28 1.38
C LEU A 61 4.36 18.23 2.79
N ASN A 62 3.93 19.38 3.31
CA ASN A 62 3.18 19.44 4.56
C ASN A 62 1.70 19.35 4.24
N ILE A 63 1.02 18.32 4.74
CA ILE A 63 -0.38 18.06 4.39
C ILE A 63 -1.31 18.68 5.44
N ASP A 64 -2.38 19.35 5.00
CA ASP A 64 -3.42 19.91 5.89
C ASP A 64 -4.34 18.82 6.47
N SER A 65 -3.74 17.89 7.19
CA SER A 65 -4.39 16.80 7.91
C SER A 65 -3.51 16.34 9.06
N LYS A 66 -4.03 15.45 9.90
CA LYS A 66 -3.22 14.72 10.88
C LYS A 66 -2.92 13.33 10.33
N ASN A 67 -1.70 12.85 10.55
CA ASN A 67 -1.38 11.44 10.37
C ASN A 67 -1.93 10.66 11.57
N LYS A 68 -3.17 10.20 11.44
CA LYS A 68 -3.86 9.45 12.49
C LYS A 68 -3.54 7.97 12.44
N ASP A 69 -3.52 7.40 11.24
CA ASP A 69 -3.17 6.00 10.92
C ASP A 69 -3.08 5.95 9.38
N TRP A 70 -2.00 6.50 8.83
CA TRP A 70 -1.74 6.49 7.40
C TRP A 70 -1.00 5.22 7.01
N GLU A 71 -1.60 4.42 6.14
CA GLU A 71 -1.10 3.10 5.78
C GLU A 71 -0.43 3.13 4.40
N ASP A 72 -1.19 3.39 3.33
CA ASP A 72 -0.70 3.16 1.97
C ASP A 72 -0.89 4.39 1.06
N LEU A 73 -0.32 4.34 -0.15
CA LEU A 73 -0.46 5.36 -1.20
C LEU A 73 -1.00 4.77 -2.50
N THR A 74 -1.72 5.59 -3.27
CA THR A 74 -2.01 5.28 -4.67
C THR A 74 -2.20 6.56 -5.48
N SER A 75 -2.22 6.47 -6.80
CA SER A 75 -2.42 7.59 -7.70
C SER A 75 -3.46 7.32 -8.79
N ASP A 76 -4.07 8.40 -9.31
CA ASP A 76 -4.91 8.31 -10.50
C ASP A 76 -4.16 8.69 -11.78
N LYS A 77 -4.77 8.39 -12.94
CA LYS A 77 -4.21 8.75 -14.25
C LYS A 77 -4.09 10.26 -14.49
N ASN A 78 -4.73 11.08 -13.66
CA ASN A 78 -4.60 12.53 -13.72
C ASN A 78 -3.43 13.03 -12.86
N GLY A 79 -2.71 12.15 -12.17
CA GLY A 79 -1.59 12.44 -11.29
C GLY A 79 -2.00 12.99 -9.91
N ASN A 80 -3.24 12.77 -9.50
CA ASN A 80 -3.64 13.02 -8.11
C ASN A 80 -3.10 11.89 -7.23
N LEU A 81 -2.60 12.25 -6.05
CA LEU A 81 -2.08 11.30 -5.07
C LEU A 81 -3.11 11.09 -3.96
N TYR A 82 -3.26 9.86 -3.49
CA TYR A 82 -4.20 9.45 -2.46
C TYR A 82 -3.45 8.82 -1.29
N ILE A 83 -3.86 9.17 -0.06
CA ILE A 83 -3.29 8.64 1.19
C ILE A 83 -4.37 7.87 1.94
N GLY A 84 -4.06 6.63 2.32
CA GLY A 84 -4.93 5.79 3.13
C GLY A 84 -4.92 6.16 4.61
N ASP A 85 -5.74 7.11 5.05
CA ASP A 85 -5.95 7.41 6.48
C ASP A 85 -7.05 6.51 7.09
N PHE A 86 -6.77 5.21 7.13
CA PHE A 86 -7.77 4.18 7.45
C PHE A 86 -7.27 3.02 8.32
N GLY A 87 -6.01 3.04 8.78
CA GLY A 87 -5.48 2.07 9.73
C GLY A 87 -6.43 1.82 10.90
N ASN A 88 -6.60 0.54 11.28
CA ASN A 88 -7.63 0.13 12.22
C ASN A 88 -7.33 -1.21 12.92
N ASN A 89 -6.10 -1.37 13.42
CA ASN A 89 -5.59 -2.57 14.08
C ASN A 89 -6.53 -3.14 15.16
N GLU A 90 -7.13 -2.28 15.95
CA GLU A 90 -8.07 -2.68 17.01
C GLU A 90 -9.51 -2.88 16.51
N ASN A 91 -9.81 -2.56 15.25
CA ASN A 91 -11.15 -2.59 14.64
C ASN A 91 -12.15 -1.65 15.36
N LYS A 92 -11.67 -0.61 16.05
CA LYS A 92 -12.50 0.35 16.82
C LYS A 92 -12.80 1.65 16.07
N ARG A 93 -12.12 1.91 14.95
CA ARG A 93 -12.20 3.17 14.20
C ARG A 93 -13.52 3.22 13.42
N LYS A 94 -14.34 4.25 13.72
CA LYS A 94 -15.64 4.50 13.06
C LYS A 94 -15.56 5.46 11.87
N LYS A 95 -14.46 6.21 11.77
CA LYS A 95 -14.23 7.23 10.74
C LYS A 95 -12.98 6.83 9.98
N LEU A 96 -13.17 6.21 8.82
CA LEU A 96 -12.11 5.85 7.88
C LEU A 96 -12.13 6.87 6.74
N SER A 97 -10.96 7.21 6.23
CA SER A 97 -10.86 8.17 5.14
C SER A 97 -9.67 7.91 4.24
N ILE A 98 -9.79 8.41 3.02
CA ILE A 98 -8.70 8.55 2.06
C ILE A 98 -8.58 10.05 1.78
N LEU A 99 -7.35 10.55 1.81
CA LEU A 99 -7.03 11.95 1.57
C LEU A 99 -6.50 12.09 0.14
N LYS A 100 -7.10 12.96 -0.66
CA LYS A 100 -6.67 13.22 -2.03
C LYS A 100 -5.92 14.54 -2.09
N ILE A 101 -4.73 14.51 -2.69
CA ILE A 101 -3.90 15.66 -3.05
C ILE A 101 -3.97 15.82 -4.56
N LYS A 102 -4.22 17.04 -5.03
CA LYS A 102 -4.30 17.30 -6.46
C LYS A 102 -2.90 17.38 -7.08
N LYS A 103 -2.78 17.02 -8.37
CA LYS A 103 -1.50 17.04 -9.11
C LYS A 103 -0.78 18.38 -8.97
N GLU A 104 -1.51 19.48 -9.07
CA GLU A 104 -0.99 20.85 -8.97
C GLU A 104 -0.39 21.17 -7.60
N ASP A 105 -0.91 20.57 -6.53
CA ASP A 105 -0.45 20.82 -5.16
C ASP A 105 0.82 20.03 -4.81
N LEU A 106 1.19 19.01 -5.59
CA LEU A 106 2.40 18.22 -5.39
C LEU A 106 3.70 19.00 -5.60
N GLN A 107 3.61 20.18 -6.23
CA GLN A 107 4.73 21.10 -6.39
C GLN A 107 4.73 22.23 -5.35
N SER A 108 3.74 22.29 -4.46
CA SER A 108 3.63 23.34 -3.45
C SER A 108 4.80 23.33 -2.46
N ASP A 109 5.19 24.51 -2.00
CA ASP A 109 6.10 24.71 -0.86
C ASP A 109 5.34 25.20 0.40
N SER A 110 4.01 25.31 0.30
CA SER A 110 3.12 25.69 1.39
C SER A 110 2.33 24.49 1.93
N LEU A 111 1.45 24.74 2.89
CA LEU A 111 0.54 23.72 3.42
C LEU A 111 -0.41 23.25 2.30
N VAL A 112 -0.36 21.95 2.00
CA VAL A 112 -1.11 21.30 0.91
C VAL A 112 -2.54 21.00 1.37
N PRO A 113 -3.57 21.57 0.71
CA PRO A 113 -4.95 21.25 1.00
C PRO A 113 -5.29 19.81 0.58
N ILE A 114 -6.31 19.24 1.19
CA ILE A 114 -6.79 17.89 0.86
C ILE A 114 -8.29 17.87 0.55
N GLU A 115 -8.68 16.94 -0.31
CA GLU A 115 -10.06 16.48 -0.43
C GLU A 115 -10.21 15.19 0.39
N ARG A 116 -11.29 15.08 1.18
CA ARG A 116 -11.52 13.90 2.03
C ARG A 116 -12.61 13.01 1.46
N ILE A 117 -12.26 11.73 1.29
CA ILE A 117 -13.17 10.66 0.90
C ILE A 117 -13.36 9.77 2.13
N SER A 118 -14.48 9.88 2.80
CA SER A 118 -14.80 9.04 3.97
C SER A 118 -15.55 7.79 3.55
N PHE A 119 -15.38 6.72 4.34
CA PHE A 119 -16.13 5.49 4.14
C PHE A 119 -16.35 4.72 5.44
N TYR A 120 -17.24 3.73 5.36
CA TYR A 120 -17.53 2.80 6.44
C TYR A 120 -17.86 1.41 5.90
N TYR A 121 -17.60 0.38 6.71
CA TYR A 121 -17.96 -1.00 6.42
C TYR A 121 -19.41 -1.28 6.87
N PRO A 122 -20.38 -1.50 5.96
CA PRO A 122 -21.77 -1.71 6.35
C PRO A 122 -21.99 -2.95 7.23
N ASN A 123 -21.11 -3.95 7.09
CA ASN A 123 -21.11 -5.20 7.85
C ASN A 123 -20.42 -5.11 9.22
N GLN A 124 -19.72 -4.01 9.53
CA GLN A 124 -19.14 -3.80 10.87
C GLN A 124 -20.17 -3.16 11.80
N LYS A 125 -20.86 -3.99 12.60
CA LYS A 125 -21.90 -3.51 13.54
C LYS A 125 -21.37 -3.14 14.93
N GLN A 126 -20.14 -3.53 15.25
CA GLN A 126 -19.51 -3.33 16.57
C GLN A 126 -18.08 -2.80 16.39
N PHE A 127 -17.64 -1.96 17.32
CA PHE A 127 -16.36 -1.24 17.29
C PHE A 127 -15.68 -1.31 18.68
N PRO A 128 -14.86 -2.34 18.97
CA PRO A 128 -14.51 -3.44 18.08
C PRO A 128 -15.58 -4.54 18.00
N PRO A 129 -15.62 -5.32 16.91
CA PRO A 129 -16.38 -6.57 16.89
C PRO A 129 -15.73 -7.62 17.80
N LYS A 130 -16.42 -8.75 18.00
CA LYS A 130 -15.84 -9.89 18.74
C LYS A 130 -14.53 -10.33 18.09
N LYS A 131 -13.60 -10.89 18.88
CA LYS A 131 -12.27 -11.35 18.41
C LYS A 131 -12.30 -12.25 17.16
N LYS A 132 -13.37 -13.04 16.98
CA LYS A 132 -13.57 -13.92 15.81
C LYS A 132 -14.14 -13.20 14.57
N GLN A 133 -14.28 -11.89 14.63
CA GLN A 133 -14.94 -11.05 13.62
C GLN A 133 -14.13 -9.76 13.32
N GLN A 134 -12.86 -9.70 13.74
CA GLN A 134 -11.98 -8.54 13.52
C GLN A 134 -11.32 -8.62 12.14
N TYR A 135 -12.09 -8.31 11.10
CA TYR A 135 -11.68 -8.35 9.68
C TYR A 135 -11.70 -6.97 9.00
N PHE A 136 -11.78 -5.89 9.79
CA PHE A 136 -12.03 -4.51 9.34
C PHE A 136 -10.83 -3.58 9.56
N ASP A 137 -9.65 -4.18 9.70
CA ASP A 137 -8.41 -3.43 9.68
C ASP A 137 -8.05 -3.14 8.23
N SER A 138 -7.90 -1.88 7.82
CA SER A 138 -7.67 -1.51 6.41
C SER A 138 -6.23 -1.10 6.30
N GLU A 139 -5.47 -1.68 5.38
CA GLU A 139 -4.02 -1.42 5.30
C GLU A 139 -3.54 -1.14 3.88
N ALA A 140 -4.15 -1.75 2.87
CA ALA A 140 -3.73 -1.54 1.49
C ALA A 140 -4.87 -1.01 0.61
N PHE A 141 -4.54 -0.27 -0.44
CA PHE A 141 -5.53 0.15 -1.43
C PHE A 141 -4.89 0.62 -2.74
N PHE A 142 -5.68 0.61 -3.81
CA PHE A 142 -5.31 1.31 -5.04
C PHE A 142 -6.49 1.98 -5.71
N HIS A 143 -6.19 2.96 -6.56
CA HIS A 143 -7.15 3.61 -7.43
C HIS A 143 -7.27 2.86 -8.76
N PHE A 144 -8.50 2.55 -9.19
CA PHE A 144 -8.74 1.99 -10.52
C PHE A 144 -10.06 2.51 -11.11
N ASN A 145 -9.95 3.09 -12.31
CA ASN A 145 -11.02 3.80 -13.02
C ASN A 145 -11.59 4.98 -12.22
N ASP A 146 -12.77 4.82 -11.61
CA ASP A 146 -13.49 5.85 -10.87
C ASP A 146 -13.60 5.52 -9.36
N SER A 147 -12.88 4.49 -8.93
CA SER A 147 -13.08 3.83 -7.65
C SER A 147 -11.77 3.56 -6.92
N LEU A 148 -11.87 3.45 -5.61
CA LEU A 148 -10.80 3.03 -4.71
C LEU A 148 -11.12 1.61 -4.23
N TYR A 149 -10.13 0.72 -4.32
CA TYR A 149 -10.22 -0.67 -3.90
C TYR A 149 -9.37 -0.88 -2.66
N ILE A 150 -10.01 -1.19 -1.54
CA ILE A 150 -9.42 -1.21 -0.20
C ILE A 150 -9.36 -2.65 0.28
N PHE A 151 -8.19 -3.07 0.75
CA PHE A 151 -7.93 -4.41 1.24
C PHE A 151 -7.81 -4.41 2.75
N THR A 152 -8.49 -5.37 3.38
CA THR A 152 -8.43 -5.53 4.82
C THR A 152 -7.41 -6.57 5.27
N LYS A 153 -6.94 -6.40 6.49
CA LYS A 153 -6.12 -7.32 7.26
C LYS A 153 -6.99 -8.01 8.31
N SER A 154 -6.83 -9.32 8.45
CA SER A 154 -7.51 -10.08 9.49
C SER A 154 -6.72 -10.04 10.79
N ARG A 155 -7.39 -9.66 11.88
CA ARG A 155 -6.86 -9.76 13.25
C ARG A 155 -7.37 -11.01 13.98
N VAL A 156 -8.03 -11.92 13.24
CA VAL A 156 -8.57 -13.17 13.78
C VAL A 156 -7.47 -14.23 13.91
N LYS A 157 -7.27 -14.74 15.13
CA LYS A 157 -6.28 -15.78 15.41
C LYS A 157 -6.51 -17.03 14.55
N GLY A 158 -5.47 -17.43 13.82
CA GLY A 158 -5.50 -18.60 12.92
C GLY A 158 -6.11 -18.32 11.55
N ASP A 159 -6.39 -17.05 11.24
CA ASP A 159 -6.94 -16.63 9.96
C ASP A 159 -6.33 -15.28 9.54
N TYR A 160 -5.05 -15.07 9.83
CA TYR A 160 -4.37 -13.78 9.69
C TYR A 160 -4.21 -13.34 8.23
N GLY A 161 -3.94 -14.28 7.30
CA GLY A 161 -3.82 -13.96 5.88
C GLY A 161 -5.15 -13.80 5.12
N ALA A 162 -6.30 -13.83 5.81
CA ALA A 162 -7.57 -13.51 5.18
C ALA A 162 -7.66 -12.01 4.89
N THR A 163 -8.00 -11.66 3.65
CA THR A 163 -8.22 -10.29 3.19
C THR A 163 -9.55 -10.18 2.44
N SER A 164 -10.24 -9.06 2.63
CA SER A 164 -11.42 -8.70 1.86
C SER A 164 -11.11 -7.46 1.02
N ILE A 165 -11.54 -7.44 -0.23
CA ILE A 165 -11.47 -6.26 -1.08
C ILE A 165 -12.83 -5.56 -1.08
N TYR A 166 -12.83 -4.27 -0.76
CA TYR A 166 -13.98 -3.39 -0.79
C TYR A 166 -13.81 -2.29 -1.83
N LYS A 167 -14.91 -1.82 -2.40
CA LYS A 167 -14.94 -0.74 -3.39
C LYS A 167 -15.70 0.47 -2.85
N ILE A 168 -15.15 1.66 -3.09
CA ILE A 168 -15.84 2.95 -2.89
C ILE A 168 -15.57 3.89 -4.09
N PRO A 169 -16.45 4.86 -4.37
CA PRO A 169 -16.18 5.91 -5.35
C PRO A 169 -14.97 6.78 -4.97
N ALA A 170 -14.14 7.17 -5.94
CA ALA A 170 -12.96 8.02 -5.76
C ALA A 170 -13.31 9.53 -5.71
N ILE A 171 -14.45 9.89 -5.12
CA ILE A 171 -14.97 11.26 -5.02
C ILE A 171 -15.27 11.65 -3.57
N PRO A 172 -15.17 12.94 -3.20
CA PRO A 172 -15.48 13.41 -1.85
C PRO A 172 -16.89 13.00 -1.41
N GLY A 173 -17.02 12.56 -0.15
CA GLY A 173 -18.27 12.06 0.39
C GLY A 173 -18.08 11.08 1.54
N ASN A 174 -19.17 10.47 1.99
CA ASN A 174 -19.14 9.37 2.96
C ASN A 174 -19.82 8.14 2.35
N HIS A 175 -19.03 7.13 2.00
CA HIS A 175 -19.46 6.02 1.16
C HIS A 175 -19.61 4.71 1.95
N ALA A 176 -20.66 3.96 1.63
CA ALA A 176 -20.79 2.57 2.09
C ALA A 176 -19.86 1.69 1.27
N ALA A 177 -18.90 1.03 1.92
CA ALA A 177 -17.98 0.12 1.25
C ALA A 177 -18.70 -1.13 0.72
N ILE A 178 -18.53 -1.42 -0.57
CA ILE A 178 -19.13 -2.59 -1.23
C ILE A 178 -18.11 -3.71 -1.22
N LEU A 179 -18.42 -4.85 -0.59
CA LEU A 179 -17.56 -6.03 -0.64
C LEU A 179 -17.55 -6.60 -2.06
N ILE A 180 -16.36 -6.73 -2.66
CA ILE A 180 -16.17 -7.26 -4.00
C ILE A 180 -15.81 -8.75 -3.95
N ASP A 181 -14.80 -9.12 -3.18
CA ASP A 181 -14.33 -10.50 -3.07
C ASP A 181 -13.49 -10.71 -1.81
N ARG A 182 -12.99 -11.95 -1.62
CA ARG A 182 -12.04 -12.31 -0.57
C ARG A 182 -10.91 -13.15 -1.12
N PHE A 183 -9.75 -13.02 -0.51
CA PHE A 183 -8.59 -13.86 -0.77
C PHE A 183 -7.96 -14.29 0.54
N LYS A 184 -7.16 -15.36 0.50
CA LYS A 184 -6.42 -15.85 1.65
C LYS A 184 -5.02 -16.24 1.22
N THR A 185 -4.03 -15.59 1.81
CA THR A 185 -2.61 -15.86 1.59
C THR A 185 -2.15 -17.09 2.38
N CYS A 186 -2.26 -17.04 3.72
CA CYS A 186 -1.99 -18.16 4.62
C CYS A 186 -2.63 -17.96 6.02
N ASP A 187 -2.37 -18.86 6.99
CA ASP A 187 -2.91 -18.77 8.35
C ASP A 187 -2.03 -17.99 9.36
N ASP A 188 -0.77 -17.71 9.01
CA ASP A 188 0.25 -17.09 9.86
C ASP A 188 0.17 -15.55 9.85
N SER A 189 0.54 -14.91 10.96
CA SER A 189 0.58 -13.45 11.09
C SER A 189 1.53 -12.76 10.10
N ARG A 190 2.52 -13.48 9.55
CA ARG A 190 3.43 -12.94 8.52
C ARG A 190 2.79 -12.85 7.13
N CYS A 191 1.55 -13.31 6.97
CA CYS A 191 0.83 -13.31 5.70
C CYS A 191 -0.20 -12.17 5.59
N TRP A 192 -0.14 -11.20 6.51
CA TRP A 192 -0.94 -9.99 6.40
C TRP A 192 -0.62 -9.22 5.13
N ILE A 193 -1.68 -8.69 4.49
CA ILE A 193 -1.52 -7.69 3.44
C ILE A 193 -1.07 -6.39 4.08
N THR A 194 -0.04 -5.77 3.51
CA THR A 194 0.54 -4.51 3.98
C THR A 194 0.37 -3.36 2.98
N SER A 195 0.54 -3.63 1.67
CA SER A 195 0.26 -2.65 0.60
C SER A 195 -0.21 -3.34 -0.68
N ALA A 196 -0.79 -2.57 -1.59
CA ALA A 196 -1.32 -3.07 -2.86
C ALA A 196 -1.19 -2.02 -3.97
N ASP A 197 -1.03 -2.48 -5.20
CA ASP A 197 -1.02 -1.57 -6.36
C ASP A 197 -1.54 -2.24 -7.63
N ILE A 198 -1.89 -1.43 -8.62
CA ILE A 198 -2.33 -1.84 -9.95
C ILE A 198 -1.48 -1.20 -11.04
N SER A 199 -1.08 -1.99 -12.04
CA SER A 199 -0.28 -1.49 -13.15
C SER A 199 -1.00 -0.40 -13.94
N ASN A 200 -0.26 0.52 -14.56
CA ASN A 200 -0.81 1.63 -15.36
C ASN A 200 -1.75 1.17 -16.50
N ASP A 201 -1.50 -0.01 -17.06
CA ASP A 201 -2.36 -0.63 -18.08
C ASP A 201 -3.61 -1.34 -17.51
N GLY A 202 -3.71 -1.44 -16.19
CA GLY A 202 -4.83 -2.05 -15.46
C GLY A 202 -4.87 -3.57 -15.53
N LYS A 203 -3.79 -4.24 -15.95
CA LYS A 203 -3.78 -5.70 -16.20
C LYS A 203 -3.15 -6.54 -15.08
N LYS A 204 -2.40 -5.89 -14.19
CA LYS A 204 -1.68 -6.57 -13.10
C LYS A 204 -2.04 -5.90 -11.79
N VAL A 205 -2.46 -6.69 -10.81
CA VAL A 205 -2.60 -6.24 -9.41
C VAL A 205 -1.55 -6.95 -8.59
N VAL A 206 -0.92 -6.25 -7.67
CA VAL A 206 0.00 -6.83 -6.69
C VAL A 206 -0.53 -6.60 -5.28
N LEU A 207 -0.45 -7.64 -4.45
CA LEU A 207 -0.57 -7.52 -3.00
C LEU A 207 0.77 -7.85 -2.35
N LEU A 208 1.19 -7.04 -1.39
CA LEU A 208 2.38 -7.29 -0.60
C LEU A 208 1.99 -7.92 0.74
N THR A 209 2.70 -8.97 1.11
CA THR A 209 2.90 -9.37 2.52
C THR A 209 4.37 -9.14 2.88
N PRO A 210 4.74 -9.18 4.18
CA PRO A 210 6.15 -9.04 4.58
C PRO A 210 7.15 -9.95 3.86
N ASN A 211 6.69 -11.05 3.27
CA ASN A 211 7.51 -12.09 2.67
C ASN A 211 7.06 -12.59 1.29
N VAL A 212 6.00 -12.05 0.69
CA VAL A 212 5.51 -12.50 -0.63
C VAL A 212 4.91 -11.32 -1.40
N VAL A 213 5.25 -11.20 -2.69
CA VAL A 213 4.45 -10.43 -3.66
C VAL A 213 3.47 -11.38 -4.33
N TRP A 214 2.17 -11.13 -4.21
CA TRP A 214 1.13 -11.87 -4.90
C TRP A 214 0.71 -11.12 -6.15
N LEU A 215 1.09 -11.63 -7.33
CA LEU A 215 0.70 -11.05 -8.61
C LEU A 215 -0.63 -11.68 -9.08
N PHE A 216 -1.58 -10.83 -9.46
CA PHE A 216 -2.84 -11.21 -10.09
C PHE A 216 -2.90 -10.70 -11.52
N THR A 217 -3.23 -11.57 -12.48
CA THR A 217 -3.37 -11.25 -13.92
C THR A 217 -4.63 -11.89 -14.50
N ASP A 218 -5.00 -11.55 -15.74
CA ASP A 218 -6.08 -12.22 -16.48
C ASP A 218 -7.47 -12.16 -15.81
N PHE A 219 -7.66 -11.21 -14.90
CA PHE A 219 -8.96 -10.90 -14.31
C PHE A 219 -9.84 -10.11 -15.28
N LYS A 220 -11.15 -10.12 -15.02
CA LYS A 220 -12.13 -9.35 -15.80
C LYS A 220 -12.73 -8.25 -14.92
N ALA A 221 -12.73 -7.02 -15.43
CA ALA A 221 -13.22 -5.85 -14.70
C ALA A 221 -12.56 -5.74 -13.32
N ASP A 222 -13.34 -5.64 -12.24
CA ASP A 222 -12.87 -5.54 -10.86
C ASP A 222 -12.87 -6.87 -10.09
N HIS A 223 -12.99 -8.00 -10.80
CA HIS A 223 -12.88 -9.34 -10.21
C HIS A 223 -11.42 -9.82 -10.11
N PHE A 224 -10.55 -9.02 -9.48
CA PHE A 224 -9.10 -9.23 -9.45
C PHE A 224 -8.67 -10.64 -8.98
N PHE A 225 -9.35 -11.18 -7.96
CA PHE A 225 -9.07 -12.51 -7.42
C PHE A 225 -9.66 -13.69 -8.22
N LYS A 226 -10.31 -13.41 -9.36
CA LYS A 226 -10.79 -14.45 -10.30
C LYS A 226 -9.84 -14.68 -11.47
N GLY A 227 -8.74 -13.93 -11.54
CA GLY A 227 -7.67 -14.13 -12.48
C GLY A 227 -6.67 -15.21 -12.06
N ASN A 228 -5.53 -15.27 -12.75
CA ASN A 228 -4.37 -16.06 -12.35
C ASN A 228 -3.70 -15.41 -11.13
N VAL A 229 -3.12 -16.23 -10.26
CA VAL A 229 -2.35 -15.78 -9.09
C VAL A 229 -0.98 -16.44 -9.06
N THR A 230 0.06 -15.62 -8.95
CA THR A 230 1.46 -16.06 -8.88
C THR A 230 2.12 -15.49 -7.63
N PRO A 231 2.49 -16.31 -6.64
CA PRO A 231 3.25 -15.85 -5.49
C PRO A 231 4.75 -15.76 -5.83
N PHE A 232 5.38 -14.65 -5.45
CA PHE A 232 6.82 -14.45 -5.49
C PHE A 232 7.35 -14.32 -4.06
N PRO A 233 7.92 -15.38 -3.48
CA PRO A 233 8.55 -15.31 -2.16
C PRO A 233 9.68 -14.29 -2.13
N LEU A 234 9.73 -13.52 -1.05
CA LEU A 234 10.77 -12.56 -0.74
C LEU A 234 11.59 -13.09 0.45
N ASP A 235 12.89 -12.80 0.45
CA ASP A 235 13.73 -13.13 1.59
C ASP A 235 13.30 -12.35 2.84
N ILE A 236 13.13 -13.08 3.93
CA ILE A 236 12.65 -12.54 5.20
C ILE A 236 13.84 -11.92 5.93
N SER A 237 14.01 -10.61 5.77
CA SER A 237 15.01 -9.84 6.51
C SER A 237 14.46 -8.55 7.14
N SER A 238 13.22 -8.16 6.81
CA SER A 238 12.62 -6.90 7.24
C SER A 238 11.09 -6.91 7.12
N GLN A 239 10.45 -5.85 7.63
CA GLN A 239 9.02 -5.62 7.59
C GLN A 239 8.68 -4.76 6.36
N LYS A 240 8.29 -5.41 5.25
CA LYS A 240 7.95 -4.73 4.00
C LYS A 240 6.52 -4.22 4.06
N GLU A 241 6.36 -2.92 3.88
CA GLU A 241 5.07 -2.26 4.09
C GLU A 241 4.56 -1.58 2.83
N GLY A 242 5.41 -1.01 1.96
CA GLY A 242 4.96 -0.32 0.74
C GLY A 242 5.34 -1.06 -0.54
N ILE A 243 4.43 -1.07 -1.53
CA ILE A 243 4.67 -1.57 -2.89
C ILE A 243 4.02 -0.66 -3.93
N CYS A 244 4.71 -0.41 -5.05
CA CYS A 244 4.07 0.16 -6.24
C CYS A 244 4.75 -0.30 -7.54
N PHE A 245 4.07 -0.13 -8.67
CA PHE A 245 4.65 -0.35 -9.98
C PHE A 245 5.58 0.80 -10.37
N LYS A 246 6.87 0.50 -10.58
CA LYS A 246 7.77 1.39 -11.35
C LYS A 246 7.39 1.38 -12.83
N ASN A 247 7.05 0.20 -13.33
CA ASN A 247 6.57 -0.05 -14.69
C ASN A 247 5.92 -1.45 -14.73
N ASN A 248 5.39 -1.87 -15.88
CA ASN A 248 4.66 -3.13 -16.03
C ASN A 248 5.43 -4.42 -15.66
N THR A 249 6.75 -4.35 -15.46
CA THR A 249 7.63 -5.49 -15.17
C THR A 249 8.47 -5.30 -13.91
N THR A 250 8.36 -4.15 -13.24
CA THR A 250 9.23 -3.82 -12.10
C THR A 250 8.43 -3.07 -11.05
N LEU A 251 8.62 -3.47 -9.80
CA LEU A 251 8.02 -2.87 -8.63
C LEU A 251 9.06 -2.12 -7.83
N TYR A 252 8.66 -1.04 -7.18
CA TYR A 252 9.33 -0.53 -5.99
C TYR A 252 8.72 -1.17 -4.75
N ILE A 253 9.56 -1.51 -3.78
CA ILE A 253 9.13 -2.00 -2.46
C ILE A 253 9.91 -1.24 -1.39
N SER A 254 9.25 -0.85 -0.31
CA SER A 254 9.87 -0.21 0.86
C SER A 254 9.67 -1.06 2.12
N ASP A 255 10.57 -0.92 3.08
CA ASP A 255 10.43 -1.54 4.39
C ASP A 255 10.67 -0.55 5.55
N GLU A 256 10.14 -0.92 6.72
CA GLU A 256 10.36 -0.18 7.94
C GLU A 256 11.75 -0.45 8.52
N ARG A 257 12.27 0.56 9.22
CA ARG A 257 13.51 0.47 9.98
C ARG A 257 13.21 0.05 11.41
N SER A 258 13.56 -1.19 11.76
CA SER A 258 13.43 -1.75 13.11
C SER A 258 14.77 -2.30 13.62
N HIS A 259 15.15 -1.96 14.85
CA HIS A 259 16.37 -2.47 15.52
C HIS A 259 17.65 -2.44 14.64
N ASN A 260 17.87 -1.34 13.89
CA ASN A 260 18.96 -1.15 12.93
C ASN A 260 18.96 -2.11 11.71
N ARG A 261 17.82 -2.71 11.38
CA ARG A 261 17.56 -3.45 10.13
C ARG A 261 16.44 -2.78 9.35
N GLY A 262 16.37 -3.02 8.04
CA GLY A 262 15.39 -2.37 7.15
C GLY A 262 15.68 -0.88 6.95
N GLY A 263 14.65 -0.13 6.54
CA GLY A 263 14.77 1.24 6.04
C GLY A 263 15.36 1.30 4.64
N ASN A 264 14.98 0.40 3.74
CA ASN A 264 15.50 0.29 2.39
C ASN A 264 14.40 0.49 1.35
N LEU A 265 14.83 0.94 0.17
CA LEU A 265 14.06 0.88 -1.06
C LEU A 265 14.62 -0.23 -1.95
N TYR A 266 13.73 -1.03 -2.51
CA TYR A 266 14.05 -2.16 -3.37
C TYR A 266 13.45 -2.00 -4.76
N GLU A 267 14.11 -2.55 -5.76
CA GLU A 267 13.49 -2.91 -7.03
C GLU A 267 13.22 -4.41 -7.06
N PHE A 268 12.01 -4.79 -7.47
CA PHE A 268 11.63 -6.18 -7.69
C PHE A 268 11.20 -6.39 -9.14
N LYS A 269 11.87 -7.28 -9.86
CA LYS A 269 11.49 -7.63 -11.23
C LYS A 269 10.43 -8.74 -11.22
N LEU A 270 9.30 -8.48 -11.84
CA LEU A 270 8.32 -9.53 -12.13
C LEU A 270 8.90 -10.34 -13.30
N GLU A 271 9.43 -11.53 -13.02
CA GLU A 271 9.78 -12.49 -14.07
C GLU A 271 8.51 -12.77 -14.88
N THR A 272 8.47 -12.27 -16.12
CA THR A 272 7.47 -12.69 -17.09
C THR A 272 8.08 -13.81 -17.90
N GLU A 273 7.47 -14.99 -17.88
CA GLU A 273 7.71 -15.99 -18.92
C GLU A 273 7.34 -15.32 -20.26
N ASP A 274 8.33 -15.14 -21.13
CA ASP A 274 8.12 -14.85 -22.56
C ASP A 274 7.66 -16.12 -23.29
#